data_AF-A0A945QJX4-F1
#
_entry.id   AF-A0A945QJX4-F1
#
_cell.length_a   1.000
_cell.length_b   1.000
_cell.length_c   1.000
_cell.angle_alpha   90.00
_cell.angle_beta   90.00
_cell.angle_gamma   90.00
#
_symmetry.space_group_name_H-M   'P 1'
#
loop_
_entity.id
_entity.type
_entity.pdbx_description
1 polymer ?
#
loop_
_entity_poly.entity_id
_entity_poly.type
_entity_poly.pdbx_seq_one_letter_code
_entity_poly.pdbx_strand_id
1 'polypeptide(L)'
;MMRRSILAVAVILCGWLGAQSTSRAEPAVNGIIAGSVPILIWSLFADPPEHRNPDLVTLGGGFFDAVDDEDQAALFKMEYRSDFFLWRFKPFVGVDGTSDGGAYAYAGLRVDAYFGRRLVISPNVAPAVYYAGDGKNLGSAGVLRSGIDVSYRFDNESQLGVGFHHMSHGKVFSDLNPGTETVTVTYSVPMESLF
;
A
#
# COMPACT_ATOMS: atom_id res chain seq x y z
N MET A 1 -26.71 -1.70 12.59
CA MET A 1 -26.65 -0.57 11.63
C MET A 1 -25.26 -0.39 11.02
N MET A 2 -24.17 -0.45 11.81
CA MET A 2 -22.78 -0.27 11.37
C MET A 2 -22.27 -1.26 10.28
N ARG A 3 -22.71 -2.53 10.30
CA ARG A 3 -22.30 -3.55 9.32
C ARG A 3 -22.70 -3.26 7.86
N ARG A 4 -23.78 -2.50 7.61
CA ARG A 4 -24.27 -2.21 6.24
C ARG A 4 -23.48 -1.09 5.55
N SER A 5 -23.07 -0.07 6.30
CA SER A 5 -22.24 1.04 5.77
C SER A 5 -20.80 0.61 5.48
N ILE A 6 -20.29 -0.40 6.19
CA ILE A 6 -18.93 -0.93 6.04
C ILE A 6 -18.80 -1.85 4.82
N LEU A 7 -19.83 -2.64 4.53
CA LEU A 7 -19.90 -3.41 3.29
C LEU A 7 -19.83 -2.46 2.08
N ALA A 8 -20.42 -1.27 2.18
CA ALA A 8 -20.33 -0.26 1.13
C ALA A 8 -18.90 0.28 0.93
N VAL A 9 -18.11 0.51 1.98
CA VAL A 9 -16.70 0.95 1.83
C VAL A 9 -15.83 -0.16 1.22
N ALA A 10 -15.99 -1.40 1.68
CA ALA A 10 -15.28 -2.55 1.11
C ALA A 10 -15.68 -2.81 -0.35
N VAL A 11 -16.97 -2.66 -0.69
CA VAL A 11 -17.48 -2.79 -2.06
C VAL A 11 -17.05 -1.62 -2.94
N ILE A 12 -16.94 -0.40 -2.42
CA ILE A 12 -16.40 0.75 -3.16
C ILE A 12 -14.93 0.53 -3.46
N LEU A 13 -14.13 0.06 -2.50
CA LEU A 13 -12.71 -0.26 -2.72
C LEU A 13 -12.51 -1.40 -3.72
N CYS A 14 -13.31 -2.48 -3.63
CA CYS A 14 -13.29 -3.57 -4.61
C CYS A 14 -13.81 -3.16 -5.99
N GLY A 15 -14.85 -2.32 -6.04
CA GLY A 15 -15.43 -1.79 -7.28
C GLY A 15 -14.49 -0.83 -8.00
N TRP A 16 -13.70 -0.06 -7.26
CA TRP A 16 -12.68 0.83 -7.84
C TRP A 16 -11.45 0.07 -8.33
N LEU A 17 -11.05 -1.03 -7.65
CA LEU A 17 -10.05 -1.96 -8.18
C LEU A 17 -10.49 -2.59 -9.51
N GLY A 18 -11.78 -2.92 -9.64
CA GLY A 18 -12.36 -3.42 -10.90
C GLY A 18 -12.48 -2.36 -12.01
N ALA A 19 -12.57 -1.07 -11.65
CA ALA A 19 -12.68 0.03 -12.62
C ALA A 19 -11.34 0.43 -13.26
N GLN A 20 -10.20 -0.08 -12.77
CA GLN A 20 -8.86 0.23 -13.30
C GLN A 20 -8.49 -0.56 -14.58
N SER A 21 -9.40 -1.36 -15.16
CA SER A 21 -9.12 -2.34 -16.22
C SER A 21 -8.91 -1.77 -17.65
N THR A 22 -8.27 -0.60 -17.83
CA THR A 22 -8.08 0.00 -19.17
C THR A 22 -6.67 0.53 -19.51
N SER A 23 -5.63 0.19 -18.73
CA SER A 23 -4.23 0.49 -19.06
C SER A 23 -3.33 -0.74 -18.91
N ARG A 24 -2.19 -0.77 -19.63
CA ARG A 24 -1.30 -1.93 -19.87
C ARG A 24 -0.72 -2.64 -18.63
N ALA A 25 -0.95 -2.13 -17.42
CA ALA A 25 -0.56 -2.73 -16.13
C ALA A 25 -1.48 -3.90 -15.65
N GLU A 26 -2.07 -4.67 -16.56
CA GLU A 26 -3.04 -5.74 -16.23
C GLU A 26 -2.48 -6.82 -15.27
N PRO A 27 -1.25 -7.35 -15.45
CA PRO A 27 -0.76 -8.43 -14.59
C PRO A 27 -0.50 -7.99 -13.15
N ALA A 28 0.03 -6.77 -12.96
CA ALA A 28 0.36 -6.23 -11.65
C ALA A 28 -0.89 -5.99 -10.80
N VAL A 29 -1.90 -5.34 -11.38
CA VAL A 29 -3.19 -5.11 -10.72
C VAL A 29 -3.87 -6.43 -10.39
N ASN A 30 -3.89 -7.38 -11.33
CA ASN A 30 -4.45 -8.72 -11.10
C ASN A 30 -3.71 -9.46 -9.98
N GLY A 31 -2.39 -9.35 -9.91
CA GLY A 31 -1.57 -9.91 -8.83
C GLY A 31 -1.91 -9.32 -7.46
N ILE A 32 -2.05 -7.99 -7.37
CA ILE A 32 -2.48 -7.32 -6.14
C ILE A 32 -3.87 -7.79 -5.72
N ILE A 33 -4.84 -7.86 -6.65
CA ILE A 33 -6.19 -8.33 -6.38
C ILE A 33 -6.18 -9.78 -5.87
N ALA A 34 -5.48 -10.67 -6.59
CA ALA A 34 -5.37 -12.08 -6.24
C ALA A 34 -4.73 -12.30 -4.87
N GLY A 35 -3.73 -11.49 -4.49
CA GLY A 35 -3.10 -11.54 -3.17
C GLY A 35 -3.94 -10.88 -2.06
N SER A 36 -4.67 -9.81 -2.36
CA SER A 36 -5.33 -8.98 -1.36
C SER A 36 -6.75 -9.44 -1.01
N VAL A 37 -7.56 -9.80 -2.02
CA VAL A 37 -8.98 -10.13 -1.82
C VAL A 37 -9.18 -11.32 -0.86
N PRO A 38 -8.46 -12.44 -0.98
CA PRO A 38 -8.60 -13.55 -0.05
C PRO A 38 -8.26 -13.14 1.39
N ILE A 39 -7.24 -12.31 1.58
CA ILE A 39 -6.81 -11.79 2.88
C ILE A 39 -7.88 -10.88 3.48
N LEU A 40 -8.45 -9.99 2.66
CA LEU A 40 -9.55 -9.12 3.08
C LEU A 40 -10.78 -9.94 3.49
N ILE A 41 -11.20 -10.91 2.66
CA ILE A 41 -12.33 -11.79 2.98
C ILE A 41 -12.06 -12.57 4.28
N TRP A 42 -10.89 -13.17 4.41
CA TRP A 42 -10.50 -13.89 5.63
C TRP A 42 -10.55 -12.98 6.86
N SER A 43 -10.07 -11.73 6.74
CA SER A 43 -10.05 -10.76 7.84
C SER A 43 -11.45 -10.37 8.38
N LEU A 44 -12.51 -10.56 7.56
CA LEU A 44 -13.90 -10.34 7.98
C LEU A 44 -14.38 -11.38 8.99
N PHE A 45 -13.79 -12.59 8.96
CA PHE A 45 -14.20 -13.73 9.78
C PHE A 45 -13.17 -14.10 10.84
N ALA A 46 -11.90 -13.72 10.66
CA ALA A 46 -10.84 -13.97 11.62
C ALA A 46 -11.05 -13.12 12.89
N ASP A 47 -10.76 -13.73 14.05
CA ASP A 47 -10.75 -13.00 15.32
C ASP A 47 -9.74 -11.85 15.29
N PRO A 48 -10.02 -10.74 15.98
CA PRO A 48 -9.04 -9.68 16.14
C PRO A 48 -7.77 -10.25 16.81
N PRO A 49 -6.57 -9.92 16.32
CA PRO A 49 -5.32 -10.40 16.89
C PRO A 49 -5.19 -10.00 18.36
N GLU A 50 -4.72 -10.94 19.20
CA GLU A 50 -4.43 -10.71 20.63
C GLU A 50 -3.23 -9.76 20.84
N HIS A 51 -2.16 -9.94 20.05
CA HIS A 51 -0.94 -9.11 20.09
C HIS A 51 -0.77 -8.37 18.77
N ARG A 52 -0.93 -7.06 18.81
CA ARG A 52 -1.01 -6.18 17.64
C ARG A 52 0.25 -5.34 17.53
N ASN A 53 0.54 -4.91 16.31
CA ASN A 53 1.64 -3.98 16.12
C ASN A 53 1.33 -2.64 16.80
N PRO A 54 2.31 -2.05 17.52
CA PRO A 54 2.22 -0.69 18.03
C PRO A 54 2.28 0.30 16.86
N ASP A 55 2.39 1.59 17.18
CA ASP A 55 2.79 2.60 16.20
C ASP A 55 4.16 2.25 15.64
N LEU A 56 4.29 2.27 14.32
CA LEU A 56 5.53 1.95 13.63
C LEU A 56 6.02 3.13 12.80
N VAL A 57 7.31 3.41 12.91
CA VAL A 57 8.04 4.18 11.90
C VAL A 57 8.71 3.20 10.95
N THR A 58 8.43 3.34 9.66
CA THR A 58 8.93 2.47 8.62
C THR A 58 9.84 3.25 7.69
N LEU A 59 11.03 2.72 7.46
CA LEU A 59 11.95 3.19 6.41
C LEU A 59 12.14 2.07 5.39
N GLY A 60 12.38 2.42 4.15
CA GLY A 60 12.60 1.43 3.11
C GLY A 60 13.30 1.98 1.90
N GLY A 61 13.70 1.05 1.05
CA GLY A 61 14.27 1.31 -0.25
C GLY A 61 13.79 0.28 -1.26
N GLY A 62 13.88 0.59 -2.54
CA GLY A 62 13.42 -0.32 -3.58
C GLY A 62 13.53 0.25 -4.98
N PHE A 63 12.64 -0.23 -5.85
CA PHE A 63 12.59 0.13 -7.24
C PHE A 63 11.21 0.72 -7.57
N PHE A 64 11.24 1.81 -8.32
CA PHE A 64 10.10 2.43 -8.97
C PHE A 64 10.07 2.01 -10.44
N ASP A 65 8.88 1.91 -11.00
CA ASP A 65 8.63 1.34 -12.33
C ASP A 65 9.18 -0.08 -12.53
N ALA A 66 9.04 -0.91 -11.50
CA ALA A 66 9.73 -2.21 -11.40
C ALA A 66 9.18 -3.31 -12.32
N VAL A 67 8.06 -3.10 -13.01
CA VAL A 67 7.41 -4.12 -13.87
C VAL A 67 7.52 -3.77 -15.35
N ASP A 68 7.08 -2.58 -15.75
CA ASP A 68 7.21 -2.12 -17.15
C ASP A 68 8.67 -1.79 -17.50
N ASP A 69 9.48 -1.36 -16.51
CA ASP A 69 10.92 -1.09 -16.62
C ASP A 69 11.31 -0.07 -17.71
N GLU A 70 10.39 0.85 -18.04
CA GLU A 70 10.62 1.92 -19.03
C GLU A 70 11.29 3.13 -18.38
N ASP A 71 10.90 3.47 -17.14
CA ASP A 71 11.39 4.62 -16.38
C ASP A 71 11.85 4.19 -14.97
N GLN A 72 12.67 3.14 -14.89
CA GLN A 72 13.09 2.57 -13.60
C GLN A 72 13.97 3.54 -12.79
N ALA A 73 13.64 3.69 -11.50
CA ALA A 73 14.40 4.53 -10.58
C ALA A 73 14.55 3.85 -9.22
N ALA A 74 15.60 4.21 -8.47
CA ALA A 74 15.70 3.82 -7.06
C ALA A 74 14.64 4.59 -6.26
N LEU A 75 13.99 3.91 -5.32
CA LEU A 75 12.93 4.45 -4.47
C LEU A 75 13.40 4.47 -3.02
N PHE A 76 13.18 5.58 -2.32
CA PHE A 76 13.26 5.68 -0.88
C PHE A 76 11.85 5.84 -0.30
N LYS A 77 11.58 5.19 0.83
CA LYS A 77 10.27 5.16 1.48
C LYS A 77 10.38 5.56 2.95
N MET A 78 9.42 6.37 3.41
CA MET A 78 9.17 6.64 4.82
C MET A 78 7.67 6.59 5.09
N GLU A 79 7.25 5.80 6.08
CA GLU A 79 5.86 5.69 6.50
C GLU A 79 5.74 5.77 8.02
N TYR A 80 4.65 6.36 8.50
CA TYR A 80 4.11 6.15 9.84
C TYR A 80 2.86 5.26 9.72
N ARG A 81 2.86 4.13 10.44
CA ARG A 81 1.76 3.17 10.45
C ARG A 81 1.15 3.17 11.85
N SER A 82 -0.07 3.66 11.95
CA SER A 82 -0.72 3.87 13.26
C SER A 82 -1.15 2.54 13.88
N ASP A 83 -1.21 2.48 15.21
CA ASP A 83 -1.91 1.45 15.98
C ASP A 83 -3.43 1.66 16.01
N PHE A 84 -3.92 2.84 15.63
CA PHE A 84 -5.33 3.21 15.67
C PHE A 84 -6.18 2.33 14.75
N PHE A 85 -7.33 1.89 15.26
CA PHE A 85 -8.25 1.02 14.54
C PHE A 85 -9.57 1.70 14.20
N LEU A 86 -9.88 1.72 12.91
CA LEU A 86 -11.23 1.89 12.38
C LEU A 86 -11.77 0.50 12.04
N TRP A 87 -12.23 -0.22 13.07
CA TRP A 87 -12.61 -1.64 12.98
C TRP A 87 -11.44 -2.55 12.57
N ARG A 88 -11.32 -2.97 11.31
CA ARG A 88 -10.21 -3.80 10.80
C ARG A 88 -9.16 -2.97 10.03
N PHE A 89 -9.46 -1.70 9.77
CA PHE A 89 -8.62 -0.80 9.00
C PHE A 89 -7.73 0.02 9.94
N LYS A 90 -6.46 0.16 9.57
CA LYS A 90 -5.47 0.98 10.27
C LYS A 90 -5.04 2.13 9.36
N PRO A 91 -5.13 3.39 9.81
CA PRO A 91 -4.59 4.51 9.06
C PRO A 91 -3.07 4.46 8.97
N PHE A 92 -2.54 4.94 7.86
CA PHE A 92 -1.11 5.18 7.68
C PHE A 92 -0.89 6.38 6.79
N VAL A 93 0.28 6.99 6.91
CA VAL A 93 0.72 8.12 6.09
C VAL A 93 2.17 7.89 5.70
N GLY A 94 2.55 8.31 4.50
CA GLY A 94 3.91 8.16 4.04
C GLY A 94 4.30 9.14 2.95
N VAL A 95 5.60 9.16 2.71
CA VAL A 95 6.24 9.90 1.63
C VAL A 95 7.33 9.02 1.04
N ASP A 96 7.35 8.96 -0.28
CA ASP A 96 8.36 8.24 -1.02
C ASP A 96 9.00 9.19 -2.06
N GLY A 97 10.27 8.98 -2.36
CA GLY A 97 11.04 9.75 -3.33
C GLY A 97 11.86 8.85 -4.23
N THR A 98 12.03 9.25 -5.48
CA THR A 98 12.74 8.50 -6.51
C THR A 98 14.05 9.18 -6.92
N SER A 99 15.01 8.41 -7.43
CA SER A 99 16.34 8.92 -7.82
C SER A 99 16.33 9.86 -9.03
N ASP A 100 15.23 9.89 -9.79
CA ASP A 100 14.97 10.81 -10.91
C ASP A 100 14.28 12.13 -10.44
N GLY A 101 14.20 12.36 -9.13
CA GLY A 101 13.61 13.57 -8.56
C GLY A 101 12.09 13.54 -8.43
N GLY A 102 11.44 12.42 -8.78
CA GLY A 102 10.03 12.20 -8.48
C GLY A 102 9.77 12.00 -6.97
N ALA A 103 8.54 12.28 -6.54
CA ALA A 103 8.12 12.10 -5.16
C ALA A 103 6.60 11.95 -5.04
N TYR A 104 6.15 11.27 -4.01
CA TYR A 104 4.72 11.24 -3.68
C TYR A 104 4.46 11.11 -2.19
N ALA A 105 3.39 11.77 -1.73
CA ALA A 105 2.87 11.67 -0.38
C ALA A 105 1.48 11.05 -0.41
N TYR A 106 1.16 10.22 0.58
CA TYR A 106 -0.07 9.43 0.62
C TYR A 106 -0.55 9.24 2.05
N ALA A 107 -1.87 9.14 2.20
CA ALA A 107 -2.52 8.77 3.44
C ALA A 107 -3.67 7.83 3.13
N GLY A 108 -3.76 6.70 3.84
CA GLY A 108 -4.68 5.64 3.46
C GLY A 108 -5.01 4.68 4.57
N LEU A 109 -5.57 3.55 4.17
CA LEU A 109 -5.99 2.47 5.06
C LEU A 109 -5.29 1.17 4.68
N ARG A 110 -4.88 0.42 5.70
CA ARG A 110 -4.34 -0.94 5.57
C ARG A 110 -5.13 -1.91 6.45
N VAL A 111 -5.11 -3.19 6.12
CA VAL A 111 -5.64 -4.26 6.97
C VAL A 111 -4.49 -5.18 7.35
N ASP A 112 -4.12 -5.25 8.63
CA ASP A 112 -3.07 -6.17 9.07
C ASP A 112 -3.66 -7.55 9.41
N ALA A 113 -3.40 -8.52 8.54
CA ALA A 113 -3.74 -9.93 8.75
C ALA A 113 -2.55 -10.67 9.37
N TYR A 114 -2.74 -11.20 10.59
CA TYR A 114 -1.70 -11.85 11.36
C TYR A 114 -1.79 -13.38 11.20
N PHE A 115 -0.72 -13.98 10.71
CA PHE A 115 -0.56 -15.42 10.56
C PHE A 115 0.45 -15.90 11.61
N GLY A 116 -0.09 -16.40 12.72
CA GLY A 116 0.69 -16.68 13.92
C GLY A 116 1.33 -15.41 14.50
N ARG A 117 2.46 -15.55 15.19
CA ARG A 117 3.13 -14.42 15.85
C ARG A 117 4.04 -13.61 14.93
N ARG A 118 4.42 -14.14 13.76
CA ARG A 118 5.57 -13.67 12.98
C ARG A 118 5.23 -13.17 11.59
N LEU A 119 4.16 -13.63 10.96
CA LEU A 119 3.85 -13.22 9.59
C LEU A 119 2.68 -12.24 9.60
N VAL A 120 2.88 -11.08 8.97
CA VAL A 120 1.85 -10.06 8.78
C VAL A 120 1.69 -9.79 7.29
N ILE A 121 0.47 -9.93 6.78
CA ILE A 121 0.14 -9.59 5.39
C ILE A 121 -0.83 -8.41 5.43
N SER A 122 -0.48 -7.34 4.70
CA SER A 122 -1.18 -6.08 4.78
C SER A 122 -1.54 -5.54 3.40
N PRO A 123 -2.71 -5.91 2.85
CA PRO A 123 -3.29 -5.15 1.75
C PRO A 123 -3.57 -3.71 2.20
N ASN A 124 -3.27 -2.76 1.31
CA ASN A 124 -3.41 -1.34 1.59
C ASN A 124 -3.85 -0.54 0.35
N VAL A 125 -4.47 0.60 0.61
CA VAL A 125 -4.92 1.55 -0.40
C VAL A 125 -4.84 2.97 0.14
N ALA A 126 -4.36 3.90 -0.67
CA ALA A 126 -4.18 5.29 -0.31
C ALA A 126 -4.33 6.20 -1.52
N PRO A 127 -5.15 7.27 -1.48
CA PRO A 127 -4.94 8.40 -2.37
C PRO A 127 -3.54 9.00 -2.15
N ALA A 128 -2.92 9.44 -3.23
CA ALA A 128 -1.59 10.02 -3.23
C ALA A 128 -1.54 11.28 -4.10
N VAL A 129 -0.67 12.20 -3.70
CA VAL A 129 -0.26 13.35 -4.51
C VAL A 129 1.12 13.07 -5.05
N TYR A 130 1.24 13.02 -6.36
CA TYR A 130 2.42 12.63 -7.13
C TYR A 130 3.03 13.85 -7.83
N TYR A 131 4.35 13.92 -7.76
CA TYR A 131 5.19 14.83 -8.52
C TYR A 131 6.19 14.01 -9.31
N ALA A 132 6.21 14.18 -10.63
CA ALA A 132 7.00 13.34 -11.53
C ALA A 132 8.50 13.59 -11.44
N GLY A 133 8.93 14.82 -11.12
CA GLY A 133 10.31 15.22 -11.33
C GLY A 133 10.70 15.03 -12.81
N ASP A 134 11.87 14.43 -13.04
CA ASP A 134 12.33 14.02 -14.38
C ASP A 134 11.97 12.55 -14.69
N GLY A 135 11.16 11.91 -13.83
CA GLY A 135 10.73 10.51 -13.92
C GLY A 135 9.42 10.28 -14.66
N LYS A 136 8.82 9.10 -14.43
CA LYS A 136 7.61 8.63 -15.13
C LYS A 136 6.42 9.57 -14.96
N ASN A 137 5.93 10.12 -16.07
CA ASN A 137 4.73 10.95 -16.03
C ASN A 137 3.44 10.12 -15.94
N LEU A 138 2.81 10.09 -14.76
CA LEU A 138 1.53 9.41 -14.55
C LEU A 138 0.33 10.13 -15.16
N GLY A 139 0.50 11.34 -15.70
CA GLY A 139 -0.54 12.12 -16.36
C GLY A 139 -1.52 12.82 -15.42
N SER A 140 -1.30 12.72 -14.10
CA SER A 140 -2.05 13.41 -13.05
C SER A 140 -1.20 13.55 -11.79
N ALA A 141 -1.40 14.66 -11.06
CA ALA A 141 -0.87 14.80 -9.70
C ALA A 141 -1.66 13.95 -8.69
N GLY A 142 -2.95 13.70 -8.92
CA GLY A 142 -3.76 12.83 -8.07
C GLY A 142 -3.76 11.40 -8.60
N VAL A 143 -3.30 10.44 -7.80
CA VAL A 143 -3.31 9.01 -8.12
C VAL A 143 -3.80 8.18 -6.94
N LEU A 144 -4.19 6.94 -7.19
CA LEU A 144 -4.45 5.95 -6.14
C LEU A 144 -3.28 4.98 -6.08
N ARG A 145 -2.71 4.81 -4.89
CA ARG A 145 -1.76 3.74 -4.56
C ARG A 145 -2.54 2.58 -3.95
N SER A 146 -2.42 1.39 -4.53
CA SER A 146 -2.93 0.15 -3.95
C SER A 146 -1.80 -0.87 -3.90
N GLY A 147 -1.82 -1.78 -2.93
CA GLY A 147 -0.76 -2.77 -2.84
C GLY A 147 -0.90 -3.71 -1.67
N ILE A 148 0.15 -4.50 -1.48
CA ILE A 148 0.24 -5.51 -0.43
C ILE A 148 1.65 -5.54 0.14
N ASP A 149 1.74 -5.47 1.47
CA ASP A 149 2.98 -5.71 2.21
C ASP A 149 2.97 -7.11 2.81
N VAL A 150 4.10 -7.79 2.80
CA VAL A 150 4.34 -9.03 3.55
C VAL A 150 5.52 -8.79 4.48
N SER A 151 5.30 -8.93 5.78
CA SER A 151 6.28 -8.60 6.81
C SER A 151 6.51 -9.76 7.78
N TYR A 152 7.78 -9.97 8.11
CA TYR A 152 8.20 -10.78 9.23
C TYR A 152 8.36 -9.91 10.48
N ARG A 153 7.59 -10.21 11.52
CA ARG A 153 7.60 -9.55 12.83
C ARG A 153 8.50 -10.30 13.80
N PHE A 154 9.47 -9.56 14.35
CA PHE A 154 10.38 -10.03 15.39
C PHE A 154 9.71 -9.95 16.78
N ASP A 155 10.34 -10.58 17.78
CA ASP A 155 9.80 -10.59 19.15
C ASP A 155 9.75 -9.20 19.80
N ASN A 156 10.57 -8.24 19.32
CA ASN A 156 10.53 -6.83 19.72
C ASN A 156 9.56 -5.99 18.87
N GLU A 157 8.64 -6.63 18.14
CA GLU A 157 7.60 -6.01 17.29
C GLU A 157 8.12 -5.24 16.06
N SER A 158 9.44 -5.06 15.93
CA SER A 158 10.04 -4.61 14.68
C SER A 158 9.71 -5.57 13.54
N GLN A 159 9.72 -5.06 12.31
CA GLN A 159 9.32 -5.82 11.13
C GLN A 159 10.26 -5.60 9.96
N LEU A 160 10.66 -6.70 9.32
CA LEU A 160 11.29 -6.69 8.00
C LEU A 160 10.24 -7.11 6.97
N GLY A 161 9.98 -6.29 5.97
CA GLY A 161 8.92 -6.55 5.00
C GLY A 161 9.30 -6.28 3.56
N VAL A 162 8.53 -6.87 2.66
CA VAL A 162 8.54 -6.59 1.22
C VAL A 162 7.17 -6.06 0.83
N GLY A 163 7.13 -4.97 0.06
CA GLY A 163 5.89 -4.35 -0.40
C GLY A 163 5.84 -4.25 -1.91
N PHE A 164 4.69 -4.58 -2.49
CA PHE A 164 4.40 -4.38 -3.91
C PHE A 164 3.20 -3.44 -4.05
N HIS A 165 3.36 -2.34 -4.78
CA HIS A 165 2.31 -1.34 -4.93
C HIS A 165 2.17 -0.89 -6.39
N HIS A 166 0.93 -0.67 -6.82
CA HIS A 166 0.58 -0.06 -8.09
C HIS A 166 0.04 1.36 -7.85
N MET A 167 0.41 2.30 -8.72
CA MET A 167 -0.12 3.66 -8.73
C MET A 167 -0.72 3.99 -10.09
N SER A 168 -1.98 4.43 -10.10
CA SER A 168 -2.65 4.93 -11.30
C SER A 168 -3.86 5.80 -10.94
N HIS A 169 -4.41 6.51 -11.92
CA HIS A 169 -5.67 7.25 -11.76
C HIS A 169 -6.82 6.73 -12.63
N GLY A 170 -6.64 5.56 -13.25
CA GLY A 170 -7.69 4.90 -14.03
C GLY A 170 -8.25 5.74 -15.19
N LYS A 171 -7.46 6.69 -15.71
CA LYS A 171 -7.85 7.68 -16.72
C LYS A 171 -8.97 8.64 -16.29
N VAL A 172 -9.23 8.76 -14.99
CA VAL A 172 -10.26 9.67 -14.46
C VAL A 172 -9.87 11.14 -14.67
N PHE A 173 -8.57 11.46 -14.69
CA PHE A 173 -8.08 12.84 -14.81
C PHE A 173 -7.47 13.16 -16.19
N SER A 174 -7.02 12.15 -16.94
CA SER A 174 -6.34 12.31 -18.23
C SER A 174 -6.32 11.00 -19.01
N ASP A 175 -6.21 11.06 -20.33
CA ASP A 175 -6.00 9.87 -21.18
C ASP A 175 -4.61 9.26 -20.96
N LEU A 176 -3.61 10.07 -20.60
CA LEU A 176 -2.28 9.59 -20.22
C LEU A 176 -2.35 8.99 -18.81
N ASN A 177 -2.22 7.67 -18.75
CA ASN A 177 -2.14 6.90 -17.50
C ASN A 177 -1.34 5.63 -17.77
N PRO A 178 0.01 5.72 -17.82
CA PRO A 178 0.82 4.51 -17.96
C PRO A 178 0.68 3.60 -16.73
N GLY A 179 0.46 4.21 -15.55
CA GLY A 179 0.59 3.51 -14.27
C GLY A 179 2.06 3.26 -13.94
N THR A 180 2.32 2.75 -12.73
CA THR A 180 3.65 2.30 -12.33
C THR A 180 3.57 1.37 -11.13
N GLU A 181 4.55 0.48 -11.01
CA GLU A 181 4.70 -0.47 -9.92
C GLU A 181 5.97 -0.20 -9.11
N THR A 182 5.85 -0.37 -7.79
CA THR A 182 6.98 -0.29 -6.88
C THR A 182 7.18 -1.62 -6.17
N VAL A 183 8.44 -2.00 -6.00
CA VAL A 183 8.86 -3.11 -5.13
C VAL A 183 9.76 -2.52 -4.06
N THR A 184 9.44 -2.73 -2.78
CA THR A 184 10.19 -2.16 -1.65
C THR A 184 10.59 -3.22 -0.66
N VAL A 185 11.77 -3.05 -0.07
CA VAL A 185 12.15 -3.68 1.20
C VAL A 185 12.05 -2.63 2.29
N THR A 186 11.42 -2.98 3.41
CA THR A 186 11.11 -2.07 4.49
C THR A 186 11.56 -2.63 5.83
N TYR A 187 12.02 -1.75 6.71
CA TYR A 187 12.23 -2.04 8.11
C TYR A 187 11.36 -1.11 8.95
N SER A 188 10.56 -1.68 9.83
CA SER A 188 9.63 -0.95 10.69
C SER A 188 10.03 -1.14 12.15
N VAL A 189 10.03 -0.06 12.91
CA VAL A 189 10.44 -0.02 14.31
C VAL A 189 9.30 0.52 15.16
N PRO A 190 8.99 -0.07 16.33
CA PRO A 190 8.05 0.51 17.28
C PRO A 190 8.45 1.93 17.66
N MET A 191 7.53 2.87 17.52
CA MET A 191 7.79 4.29 17.81
C MET A 191 8.22 4.48 19.27
N GLU A 192 7.66 3.70 20.19
CA GLU A 192 8.01 3.70 21.62
C GLU A 192 9.46 3.29 21.90
N SER A 193 10.13 2.60 20.97
CA SER A 193 11.53 2.21 21.13
C SER A 193 12.54 3.28 20.69
N LEU A 194 12.05 4.40 20.14
CA LEU A 194 12.88 5.49 19.62
C LEU A 194 13.13 6.63 20.63
N PHE A 195 12.47 6.60 21.79
CA PHE A 195 12.53 7.63 22.85
C PHE A 195 12.55 6.99 24.24
#